data_AF-A0A6B3GTR1-F1
#
_entry.id   AF-A0A6B3GTR1-F1
#
_cell.length_a   1.000
_cell.length_b   1.000
_cell.length_c   1.000
_cell.angle_alpha   90.00
_cell.angle_beta   90.00
_cell.angle_gamma   90.00
#
_symmetry.space_group_name_H-M   'P 1'
#
loop_
_entity.id
_entity.type
_entity.pdbx_description
1 polymer ?
#
loop_
_entity_poly.entity_id
_entity_poly.type
_entity_poly.pdbx_seq_one_letter_code
_entity_poly.pdbx_strand_id
1 'polypeptide(L)' 'MASSDVTSSAKAKYLQIADDLAAQIRSGVLGAGAAVPSETALMERYGVASGTVRKAV' A
#
# COMPACT_ATOMS: atom_id res chain seq x y z
N MET A 1 -18.40 -15.71 -15.44
CA MET A 1 -18.40 -14.29 -15.05
C MET A 1 -18.83 -14.24 -13.59
N ALA A 2 -17.89 -14.56 -12.69
CA ALA A 2 -18.20 -14.81 -11.28
C ALA A 2 -18.16 -13.49 -10.52
N SER A 3 -19.28 -13.22 -9.85
CA SER A 3 -19.59 -12.04 -9.07
C SER A 3 -18.49 -11.68 -8.09
N SER A 4 -18.15 -10.40 -8.10
CA SER A 4 -17.51 -9.64 -7.04
C SER A 4 -18.22 -9.87 -5.71
N ASP A 5 -17.60 -10.68 -4.86
CA ASP A 5 -17.98 -10.85 -3.47
C ASP A 5 -17.59 -9.60 -2.69
N VAL A 6 -18.59 -8.77 -2.39
CA VAL A 6 -18.51 -7.67 -1.43
C VAL A 6 -18.41 -8.29 -0.04
N THR A 7 -17.23 -8.78 0.31
CA THR A 7 -16.84 -8.91 1.72
C THR A 7 -16.01 -7.68 2.04
N SER A 8 -16.71 -6.64 2.51
CA SER A 8 -16.10 -5.50 3.20
C SER A 8 -15.53 -5.96 4.54
N SER A 9 -14.51 -6.81 4.51
CA SER A 9 -13.55 -6.84 5.59
C SER A 9 -12.77 -5.54 5.44
N ALA A 10 -13.00 -4.58 6.32
CA ALA A 10 -12.23 -3.34 6.38
C ALA A 10 -10.76 -3.70 6.64
N LYS A 11 -10.06 -4.11 5.57
CA LYS A 11 -8.66 -4.50 5.61
C LYS A 11 -7.94 -3.29 6.18
N ALA A 12 -7.26 -3.50 7.30
CA ALA A 12 -6.65 -2.39 8.01
C ALA A 12 -5.81 -1.54 7.04
N LYS A 13 -5.86 -0.21 7.16
CA LYS A 13 -5.25 0.70 6.17
C LYS A 13 -3.80 0.34 5.81
N TYR A 14 -3.01 -0.13 6.77
CA TYR A 14 -1.63 -0.57 6.52
C TYR A 14 -1.54 -1.77 5.55
N LEU A 15 -2.51 -2.70 5.57
CA LEU A 15 -2.55 -3.84 4.63
C LEU A 15 -2.92 -3.38 3.22
N GLN A 16 -3.81 -2.40 3.10
CA GLN A 16 -4.15 -1.82 1.80
C GLN A 16 -2.94 -1.12 1.17
N ILE A 17 -2.20 -0.36 2.00
CA ILE A 17 -0.95 0.30 1.57
C ILE A 17 0.11 -0.74 1.20
N ALA A 18 0.28 -1.80 2.00
CA ALA A 18 1.24 -2.87 1.71
C ALA A 18 0.92 -3.61 0.40
N ASP A 19 -0.36 -3.92 0.17
CA ASP A 19 -0.80 -4.57 -1.08
C ASP A 19 -0.55 -3.70 -2.30
N ASP A 20 -0.83 -2.40 -2.19
CA ASP A 20 -0.63 -1.42 -3.25
C ASP A 20 0.87 -1.21 -3.55
N LEU A 21 1.70 -1.10 -2.52
CA LEU A 21 3.17 -1.07 -2.66
C LEU A 21 3.69 -2.35 -3.32
N ALA A 22 3.22 -3.51 -2.87
CA ALA A 22 3.60 -4.79 -3.47
C ALA A 22 3.15 -4.89 -4.94
N ALA A 23 1.99 -4.34 -5.30
CA ALA A 23 1.53 -4.26 -6.68
C ALA A 23 2.41 -3.34 -7.52
N GLN A 24 2.81 -2.17 -6.99
CA GLN A 24 3.72 -1.23 -7.64
C GLN A 24 5.13 -1.82 -7.85
N ILE A 25 5.61 -2.63 -6.90
CA ILE A 25 6.88 -3.36 -7.05
C ILE A 25 6.74 -4.42 -8.16
N ARG A 26 5.67 -5.22 -8.12
CA ARG A 26 5.41 -6.26 -9.14
C ARG A 26 5.20 -5.68 -10.54
N SER A 27 4.59 -4.51 -10.65
CA SER A 27 4.37 -3.84 -11.93
C SER A 27 5.63 -3.12 -12.44
N GLY A 28 6.70 -3.06 -11.64
CA GLY A 28 7.95 -2.38 -11.99
C GLY A 28 7.89 -0.85 -11.87
N VAL A 29 6.80 -0.29 -11.33
CA VAL A 29 6.68 1.15 -11.01
C VAL A 29 7.67 1.52 -9.90
N LEU A 30 7.78 0.66 -8.88
CA LEU A 30 8.85 0.70 -7.90
C LEU A 30 9.87 -0.36 -8.32
N GLY A 31 10.86 0.03 -9.10
CA GLY A 31 11.93 -0.89 -9.54
C GLY A 31 12.58 -1.57 -8.34
N ALA A 32 12.94 -2.85 -8.47
CA ALA A 32 13.68 -3.54 -7.41
C ALA A 32 15.01 -2.81 -7.14
N GLY A 33 15.17 -2.27 -5.93
CA GLY A 33 16.31 -1.42 -5.55
C GLY A 33 16.11 0.08 -5.78
N ALA A 34 14.99 0.51 -6.36
CA ALA A 34 14.58 1.91 -6.35
C ALA A 34 14.22 2.33 -4.92
N ALA A 35 14.59 3.55 -4.55
CA ALA A 35 14.24 4.09 -3.25
C ALA A 35 12.72 4.12 -3.10
N VAL A 36 12.22 3.42 -2.09
CA VAL A 36 10.82 3.50 -1.68
C VAL A 36 10.52 4.97 -1.36
N PRO A 37 9.33 5.52 -1.71
CA PRO A 37 8.97 6.86 -1.29
C PRO A 37 9.13 6.99 0.22
N SER A 38 9.71 8.10 0.68
CA SER A 38 9.90 8.37 2.11
C SER A 38 8.60 8.21 2.90
N GLU A 39 8.68 7.85 4.18
CA GLU A 39 7.50 7.71 5.05
C GLU A 39 6.56 8.92 4.94
N THR A 40 7.10 10.14 4.95
CA THR A 40 6.32 11.38 4.79
C THR A 40 5.54 11.43 3.48
N ALA A 41 6.14 11.01 2.36
CA ALA A 41 5.48 11.00 1.06
C ALA A 41 4.34 9.96 1.02
N LEU A 42 4.52 8.82 1.69
CA LEU A 42 3.46 7.83 1.87
C LEU A 42 2.35 8.35 2.80
N MET A 43 2.70 9.07 3.87
CA MET A 43 1.73 9.69 4.77
C MET A 43 0.87 10.72 4.03
N GLU A 44 1.47 11.59 3.22
CA GLU A 44 0.74 12.57 2.41
C GLU A 44 -0.14 11.91 1.35
N ARG A 45 0.39 10.91 0.64
CA ARG A 45 -0.33 10.19 -0.42
C ARG A 45 -1.55 9.45 0.09
N TYR A 46 -1.42 8.74 1.22
CA TYR A 46 -2.49 7.88 1.75
C TYR A 46 -3.27 8.53 2.91
N GLY A 47 -2.86 9.72 3.37
CA GLY A 47 -3.49 10.42 4.49
C GLY A 47 -3.44 9.61 5.80
N VAL A 48 -2.31 8.94 6.07
CA VAL A 48 -2.14 8.07 7.25
C VAL A 48 -1.00 8.54 8.15
N ALA A 49 -1.04 8.12 9.42
CA ALA A 49 0.05 8.37 10.36
C ALA A 49 1.29 7.54 10.03
N SER A 50 2.48 8.02 10.43
CA SER A 50 3.77 7.32 10.25
C SER A 50 3.75 5.88 10.77
N GLY A 51 3.13 5.63 11.93
CA GLY A 51 3.00 4.27 12.47
C GLY A 51 2.18 3.31 11.59
N THR A 52 1.29 3.82 10.74
CA THR A 52 0.55 3.02 9.74
C THR A 52 1.43 2.72 8.53
N VAL A 53 2.21 3.71 8.08
CA VAL A 53 3.17 3.54 6.99
C VAL A 53 4.26 2.55 7.38
N ARG A 54 4.83 2.67 8.58
CA ARG A 54 5.86 1.76 9.11
C ARG A 54 5.41 0.30 9.20
N LYS A 55 4.10 0.07 9.40
CA LYS A 55 3.51 -1.28 9.39
C LYS A 55 3.26 -1.81 7.97
N ALA A 56 3.32 -0.96 6.96
CA ALA A 56 2.98 -1.28 5.58
C ALA A 56 4.22 -1.50 4.68
N VAL A 57 5.38 -0.96 5.05
CA VAL A 57 6.67 -1.13 4.35
C VAL A 57 7.49 -2.29 4.90
#